data_AF-Q56X31-F1
#
_entry.id   AF-Q56X31-F1
#
_cell.length_a   1.000
_cell.length_b   1.000
_cell.length_c   1.000
_cell.angle_alpha   90.00
_cell.angle_beta   90.00
_cell.angle_gamma   90.00
#
_symmetry.space_group_name_H-M   'P 1'
#
loop_
_entity.id
_entity.type
_entity.pdbx_description
1 polymer ?
#
loop_
_entity_poly.entity_id
_entity_poly.type
_entity_poly.pdbx_seq_one_letter_code
_entity_poly.pdbx_strand_id
1 'polypeptide(L)'
;MKLLGEDEPEKLQTHFSAYIKKGVEAESIEELYKKVHAAIRADPNPKKTVKPAPKQHKRYNLKKLTYEERKNKLIERVKALNGAGGDDDDEDDEE
;
A
#
# COMPACT_ATOMS: atom_id res chain seq x y z
N MET A 1 -23.39 11.37 -21.18
CA MET A 1 -24.14 11.77 -19.98
C MET A 1 -25.60 12.04 -20.29
N LYS A 2 -25.93 12.97 -21.20
CA LYS A 2 -27.32 13.36 -21.47
C LYS A 2 -28.24 12.19 -21.83
N LEU A 3 -27.88 11.41 -22.85
CA LEU A 3 -28.64 10.21 -23.27
C LEU A 3 -28.84 9.20 -22.12
N LEU A 4 -27.78 8.88 -21.38
CA LEU A 4 -27.88 7.93 -20.26
C LEU A 4 -28.69 8.47 -19.08
N GLY A 5 -28.78 9.78 -18.89
CA GLY A 5 -29.60 10.36 -17.83
C GLY A 5 -31.10 10.31 -18.13
N GLU A 6 -31.46 10.33 -19.42
CA GLU A 6 -32.85 10.26 -19.89
C GLU A 6 -33.31 8.80 -20.01
N ASP A 7 -32.47 7.91 -20.55
CA ASP A 7 -32.85 6.53 -20.85
C ASP A 7 -32.59 5.54 -19.70
N GLU A 8 -31.46 5.70 -18.97
CA GLU A 8 -30.95 4.69 -18.03
C GLU A 8 -30.23 5.31 -16.82
N PRO A 9 -30.98 5.88 -15.85
CA PRO A 9 -30.39 6.61 -14.73
C PRO A 9 -29.47 5.76 -13.85
N GLU A 10 -29.69 4.44 -13.75
CA GLU A 10 -28.81 3.53 -13.01
C GLU A 10 -27.41 3.42 -13.66
N LYS A 11 -27.35 3.36 -15.00
CA LYS A 11 -26.07 3.36 -15.72
C LYS A 11 -25.37 4.71 -15.63
N LEU A 12 -26.14 5.82 -15.58
CA LEU A 12 -25.56 7.13 -15.31
C LEU A 12 -24.85 7.16 -13.95
N GLN A 13 -25.50 6.65 -12.90
CA GLN A 13 -24.92 6.63 -11.56
C GLN A 13 -23.63 5.80 -11.49
N THR A 14 -23.58 4.64 -12.15
CA THR A 14 -22.39 3.78 -12.14
C THR A 14 -21.26 4.36 -12.97
N HIS A 15 -21.52 4.75 -14.23
CA HIS A 15 -20.49 5.24 -15.16
C HIS A 15 -19.99 6.64 -14.81
N PHE A 16 -20.85 7.50 -14.26
CA PHE A 16 -20.53 8.90 -13.96
C PHE A 16 -20.53 9.23 -12.47
N SER A 17 -20.41 8.23 -11.59
CA SER A 17 -20.35 8.41 -10.14
C SER A 17 -19.37 9.50 -9.68
N ALA A 18 -18.17 9.55 -10.27
CA ALA A 18 -17.15 10.55 -9.92
C ALA A 18 -17.53 11.97 -10.37
N TYR A 19 -18.29 12.10 -11.45
CA TYR A 19 -18.72 13.40 -11.99
C TYR A 19 -19.87 13.93 -11.14
N ILE A 20 -20.84 13.07 -10.79
CA ILE A 20 -21.92 13.39 -9.85
C ILE A 20 -21.35 13.85 -8.51
N LYS A 21 -20.38 13.11 -7.95
CA LYS A 21 -19.68 13.50 -6.70
C LYS A 21 -18.98 14.85 -6.78
N LYS A 22 -18.55 15.26 -7.97
CA LYS A 22 -17.84 16.53 -8.21
C LYS A 22 -18.75 17.64 -8.75
N GLY A 23 -20.06 17.39 -8.90
CA GLY A 23 -21.01 18.34 -9.47
C GLY A 23 -20.73 18.69 -10.93
N VAL A 24 -20.14 17.78 -11.70
CA VAL A 24 -19.85 17.97 -13.12
C VAL A 24 -21.02 17.44 -13.94
N GLU A 25 -21.75 18.35 -14.58
CA GLU A 25 -22.87 18.06 -15.47
C GLU A 25 -22.42 18.03 -16.94
N ALA A 26 -23.24 17.43 -17.81
CA ALA A 26 -22.93 17.29 -19.24
C ALA A 26 -22.60 18.63 -19.92
N GLU A 27 -23.32 19.70 -19.57
CA GLU A 27 -23.19 21.03 -20.16
C GLU A 27 -21.97 21.79 -19.60
N SER A 28 -21.58 21.52 -18.35
CA SER A 28 -20.46 22.19 -17.67
C SER A 28 -19.08 21.73 -18.16
N ILE A 29 -18.99 20.59 -18.87
CA ILE A 29 -17.73 19.97 -19.29
C ILE A 29 -16.97 20.84 -20.28
N GLU A 30 -17.66 21.51 -21.21
CA GLU A 30 -17.00 22.36 -22.21
C GLU A 30 -16.32 23.57 -21.54
N GLU A 31 -17.02 24.24 -20.64
CA GLU A 31 -16.47 25.38 -19.90
C GLU A 31 -15.30 24.96 -19.01
N LEU A 32 -15.41 23.80 -18.36
CA LEU A 32 -14.34 23.23 -17.55
C LEU A 32 -13.06 23.07 -18.38
N TYR A 33 -13.14 22.45 -19.56
CA TYR A 33 -11.97 22.25 -20.41
C TYR A 33 -11.38 23.57 -20.95
N LYS A 34 -12.22 24.55 -21.31
CA LYS A 34 -11.73 25.89 -21.70
C LYS A 34 -10.93 26.55 -20.58
N LYS A 35 -11.43 26.51 -19.33
CA LYS A 35 -10.75 27.02 -18.14
C LYS A 35 -9.44 26.28 -17.87
N VAL A 36 -9.45 24.95 -17.95
CA VAL A 36 -8.25 24.10 -17.77
C VAL A 36 -7.19 24.42 -18.82
N HIS A 37 -7.55 24.53 -20.10
CA HIS A 37 -6.60 24.85 -21.16
C HIS A 37 -6.00 26.25 -21.00
N ALA A 38 -6.78 27.24 -20.57
CA ALA A 38 -6.26 28.57 -20.25
C ALA A 38 -5.24 28.51 -19.09
N ALA A 39 -5.54 27.76 -18.03
CA ALA A 39 -4.64 27.59 -16.88
C ALA A 39 -3.32 26.89 -17.26
N ILE A 40 -3.37 25.83 -18.07
CA ILE A 40 -2.16 25.10 -18.52
C ILE A 40 -1.30 25.99 -19.44
N ARG A 41 -1.91 26.79 -20.32
CA ARG A 41 -1.15 27.73 -21.16
C ARG A 41 -0.48 28.84 -20.35
N ALA A 42 -1.12 29.30 -19.28
CA ALA A 42 -0.58 30.32 -18.40
C ALA A 42 0.60 29.80 -17.55
N ASP A 43 0.52 28.56 -17.06
CA ASP A 43 1.58 27.91 -16.27
C ASP A 43 1.83 26.48 -16.78
N PRO A 44 2.72 26.31 -17.79
CA PRO A 44 2.95 25.02 -18.43
C PRO A 44 3.83 24.08 -17.59
N ASN A 45 4.43 24.57 -16.50
CA ASN A 45 5.39 23.80 -15.72
C ASN A 45 4.70 22.91 -14.68
N PRO A 46 5.15 21.65 -14.51
CA PRO A 46 4.58 20.75 -13.52
C PRO A 46 4.92 21.22 -12.10
N LYS A 47 3.88 21.47 -11.29
CA LYS A 47 4.05 21.82 -9.87
C LYS A 47 4.45 20.58 -9.07
N LYS A 48 5.68 20.59 -8.55
CA LYS A 48 6.16 19.54 -7.64
C LYS A 48 5.45 19.68 -6.29
N THR A 49 4.91 18.58 -5.77
CA THR A 49 4.34 18.57 -4.41
C THR A 49 5.46 18.72 -3.38
N VAL A 50 5.37 19.74 -2.52
CA VAL A 50 6.28 19.91 -1.38
C VAL A 50 5.76 19.02 -0.26
N LYS A 51 6.18 17.76 -0.27
CA LYS A 51 5.86 16.84 0.84
C LYS A 51 6.83 17.16 1.99
N PRO A 52 6.33 17.48 3.19
CA PRO A 52 7.21 17.69 4.34
C PRO A 52 7.98 16.40 4.60
N ALA A 53 9.25 16.53 4.99
CA ALA A 53 10.02 15.38 5.43
C ALA A 53 9.27 14.68 6.59
N PRO A 54 9.15 13.35 6.58
CA PRO A 54 8.45 12.65 7.64
C PRO A 54 9.14 12.93 8.98
N LYS A 55 8.37 13.31 10.00
CA LYS A 55 8.89 13.61 11.35
C LYS A 55 9.68 12.45 11.95
N GLN A 56 9.29 11.22 11.62
CA GLN A 56 9.99 10.00 11.99
C GLN A 56 10.00 9.05 10.79
N HIS A 57 11.15 8.41 10.54
CA HIS A 57 11.26 7.41 9.50
C HIS A 57 10.58 6.11 9.95
N LYS A 58 9.39 5.82 9.41
CA LYS A 58 8.70 4.55 9.64
C LYS A 58 9.44 3.42 8.91
N ARG A 59 9.99 2.47 9.65
CA ARG A 59 10.54 1.23 9.05
C ARG A 59 9.40 0.23 8.86
N TYR A 60 9.18 -0.18 7.61
CA TYR A 60 8.24 -1.23 7.26
C TYR A 60 8.88 -2.63 7.30
N ASN A 61 10.20 -2.69 7.13
CA ASN A 61 10.96 -3.93 7.12
C ASN A 61 11.60 -4.22 8.47
N LEU A 62 11.75 -5.50 8.79
CA LEU A 62 12.47 -5.96 9.98
C LEU A 62 13.91 -5.41 10.02
N LYS A 63 14.46 -5.27 11.22
CA LYS A 63 15.86 -4.91 11.40
C LYS A 63 16.73 -6.12 11.02
N LYS A 64 17.83 -5.87 10.30
CA LYS A 64 18.79 -6.92 9.98
C LYS A 64 19.40 -7.43 11.29
N LEU A 65 19.28 -8.73 11.55
CA LEU A 65 19.92 -9.38 12.69
C LEU A 65 21.43 -9.15 12.62
N THR A 66 22.02 -8.85 13.75
CA THR A 66 23.48 -8.80 13.93
C THR A 66 24.07 -10.22 13.91
N TYR A 67 25.41 -10.32 13.89
CA TYR A 67 26.07 -11.62 13.91
C TYR A 67 25.83 -12.37 15.23
N GLU A 68 25.95 -11.68 16.36
CA GLU A 68 25.70 -12.26 17.69
C GLU A 68 24.26 -12.74 17.84
N GLU A 69 23.26 -11.96 17.38
CA GLU A 69 21.86 -12.41 17.41
C GLU A 69 21.62 -13.65 16.54
N ARG A 70 22.30 -13.77 15.39
CA ARG A 70 22.25 -14.99 14.56
C ARG A 70 22.91 -16.18 15.26
N LYS A 71 24.05 -15.96 15.92
CA LYS A 71 24.78 -16.99 16.66
C LYS A 71 23.96 -17.50 17.85
N ASN A 72 23.36 -16.59 18.63
CA ASN A 72 22.51 -16.96 19.76
C ASN A 72 21.28 -17.73 19.31
N LYS A 73 20.60 -17.30 18.23
CA LYS A 73 19.50 -18.07 17.64
C LYS A 73 19.92 -19.46 17.18
N LEU A 74 21.14 -19.61 16.66
CA LEU A 74 21.68 -20.91 16.28
C LEU A 74 21.93 -21.78 17.51
N ILE A 75 22.55 -21.24 18.56
CA ILE A 75 22.79 -21.97 19.81
C ILE A 75 21.47 -22.39 20.46
N GLU A 76 20.48 -21.49 20.54
CA GLU A 76 19.14 -21.78 21.04
C GLU A 76 18.47 -22.90 20.24
N ARG A 77 18.57 -22.85 18.91
CA ARG A 77 18.01 -23.89 18.02
C ARG A 77 18.70 -25.24 18.21
N VAL A 78 20.03 -25.26 18.30
CA VAL A 78 20.81 -26.51 18.51
C VAL A 78 20.53 -27.09 19.89
N LYS A 79 20.48 -26.25 20.94
CA LYS A 79 20.13 -26.69 22.29
C LYS A 79 18.72 -27.28 22.34
N ALA A 80 17.75 -26.64 21.70
CA ALA A 80 16.39 -27.17 21.61
C ALA A 80 16.33 -28.50 20.85
N LEU A 81 17.11 -28.64 19.77
CA LEU A 81 17.18 -29.88 19.00
C LEU A 81 17.80 -31.02 19.83
N ASN A 82 18.93 -30.77 20.49
CA ASN A 82 19.62 -31.78 21.30
C ASN A 82 18.79 -32.15 22.55
N GLY A 83 18.07 -31.19 23.14
CA GLY A 83 17.14 -31.47 24.24
C GLY A 83 15.85 -32.18 23.81
N ALA A 84 15.54 -32.21 22.51
CA ALA A 84 14.38 -32.93 21.96
C ALA A 84 14.73 -34.31 21.39
N GLY A 85 16.03 -34.62 21.22
CA GLY A 85 16.51 -35.89 20.65
C GLY A 85 17.40 -36.71 21.59
N GLY A 86 17.36 -36.43 22.89
CA GLY A 86 18.16 -37.12 23.92
C GLY A 86 17.32 -37.83 24.98
N ASP A 87 16.16 -38.38 24.58
CA ASP A 87 15.25 -39.17 25.44
C ASP A 87 15.07 -40.60 24.89
N ASP A 88 16.08 -41.13 24.18
CA ASP A 88 15.97 -42.43 23.46
C ASP A 88 17.27 -43.27 23.50
N ASP A 89 18.19 -43.01 24.44
CA ASP A 89 19.48 -43.74 24.55
C ASP A 89 19.94 -43.97 26.01
N ASP A 90 19.01 -44.13 26.97
CA ASP A 90 19.33 -44.49 28.38
C ASP A 90 18.55 -45.75 28.85
N GLU A 91 18.37 -46.76 27.99
CA GLU A 91 17.96 -48.12 28.38
C GLU A 91 18.88 -49.17 27.73
N ASP A 92 20.04 -49.46 28.35
CA ASP A 92 20.69 -50.80 28.40
C ASP A 92 22.19 -50.64 28.76
N ASP A 93 22.54 -50.66 30.06
CA ASP A 93 23.76 -51.37 30.52
C ASP A 93 23.78 -51.55 32.06
N GLU A 94 22.79 -52.25 32.64
CA GLU A 94 22.93 -52.85 33.98
C GLU A 94 22.26 -54.25 34.03
N GLU A 95 22.96 -55.29 33.53
CA GLU A 95 23.06 -56.62 34.19
C GLU A 95 24.26 -57.46 33.69
#